data_AF-A0A381X662-F1
#
_entry.id   AF-A0A381X662-F1
#
_cell.length_a   1.000
_cell.length_b   1.000
_cell.length_c   1.000
_cell.angle_alpha   90.00
_cell.angle_beta   90.00
_cell.angle_gamma   90.00
#
_symmetry.space_group_name_H-M   'P 1'
#
loop_
_entity.id
_entity.type
_entity.pdbx_description
1 polymer ?
#
loop_
_entity_poly.entity_id
_entity_poly.type
_entity_poly.pdbx_seq_one_letter_code
_entity_poly.pdbx_strand_id
1 'polypeptide(L)'
;MKIKQVIIWLTILVPLFSEEFDSIQSNYLDSNNKPSHKIFLEDHGISKQNTTIKLTPYFSVSFSKNDLVAFGKELPKLSAKPLNLDFYLKHNKKYESINRSEQIWDGRVYKSNNEFILGGYSSKYNEQPVGVIDEKGHFTRIENNSASKEFPVLDIPDKHIVFDPFEKKLLQIQPSQNNRIEENSKSFLPLELYSKSESLVHSGQYDISYNSGDRTISLFYKIGSNVIEIARSRLNKSTITNKRDGYQPELIAGATQLESGNTISFEFEGSFTEAIKIKGDKLFLTVDTGLNKIAEEVQINKINLDGDFMDWRNTKGMSDPEGDYISYLFPNPDTDLLDFKVTNDDTYLYFYSRVVGAHGRTGEKGRYYWYTYIDVDMNSKTGYPPTRDDNCYFGIDIGDDSEAQFEFIGNKFIKTFFGFTGIGAEKEVLDGDLMLGPSFYSSKDKNNKKRNRYKVEYVHRDGIRSITHDYTEGSSEDINIALSPDGSEVEMRVELKGFLSTANGVPILQKGQSIHIAVGVEASSDYYKANKWGADSSPVIYGYTIK
;
A
#
# COMPACT_ATOMS: atom_id res chain seq x y z
N MET A 1 48.32 18.70 -28.15
CA MET A 1 47.50 17.68 -27.45
C MET A 1 46.84 18.33 -26.25
N LYS A 2 45.54 18.63 -26.32
CA LYS A 2 44.74 19.13 -25.20
C LYS A 2 43.65 18.08 -24.92
N ILE A 3 43.73 17.44 -23.77
CA ILE A 3 42.72 16.50 -23.28
C ILE A 3 41.54 17.35 -22.77
N LYS A 4 40.41 17.26 -23.46
CA LYS A 4 39.13 17.81 -22.99
C LYS A 4 38.59 16.85 -21.93
N GLN A 5 38.61 17.28 -20.66
CA GLN A 5 37.73 16.71 -19.64
C GLN A 5 36.32 17.26 -19.90
N VAL A 6 35.42 16.37 -20.33
CA VAL A 6 33.98 16.63 -20.34
C VAL A 6 33.49 16.41 -18.91
N ILE A 7 33.22 17.51 -18.21
CA ILE A 7 32.47 17.49 -16.95
C ILE A 7 31.00 17.42 -17.35
N ILE A 8 30.38 16.25 -17.23
CA ILE A 8 28.93 16.10 -17.32
C ILE A 8 28.36 16.63 -16.01
N TRP A 9 27.85 17.86 -16.03
CA TRP A 9 26.91 18.36 -15.04
C TRP A 9 25.56 17.71 -15.33
N LEU A 10 25.22 16.66 -14.58
CA LEU A 10 23.84 16.16 -14.48
C LEU A 10 23.06 17.15 -13.60
N THR A 11 22.53 18.20 -14.22
CA THR A 11 21.32 18.84 -13.72
C THR A 11 20.20 17.82 -13.85
N ILE A 12 19.76 17.25 -12.73
CA ILE A 12 18.53 16.48 -12.65
C ILE A 12 17.39 17.46 -12.95
N LEU A 13 17.02 17.57 -14.21
CA LEU A 13 15.76 18.16 -14.64
C LEU A 13 14.68 17.19 -14.19
N VAL A 14 13.82 17.64 -13.27
CA VAL A 14 12.62 16.89 -12.86
C VAL A 14 11.78 16.62 -14.12
N PRO A 15 11.52 15.36 -14.51
CA PRO A 15 10.86 15.08 -15.78
C PRO A 15 9.39 15.51 -15.77
N LEU A 16 8.91 15.99 -16.91
CA LEU A 16 7.50 16.19 -17.19
C LEU A 16 6.92 14.84 -17.65
N PHE A 17 6.32 14.07 -16.76
CA PHE A 17 5.99 12.65 -17.02
C PHE A 17 4.74 12.39 -17.87
N SER A 18 3.92 13.38 -18.21
CA SER A 18 2.65 13.11 -18.91
C SER A 18 2.80 13.10 -20.44
N GLU A 19 3.32 14.17 -21.04
CA GLU A 19 3.32 14.32 -22.51
C GLU A 19 4.41 13.50 -23.21
N GLU A 20 5.42 13.00 -22.48
CA GLU A 20 6.62 12.46 -23.11
C GLU A 20 6.46 11.00 -23.52
N PHE A 21 5.82 10.16 -22.70
CA PHE A 21 5.59 8.75 -23.01
C PHE A 21 4.51 8.52 -24.07
N ASP A 22 3.69 9.54 -24.36
CA ASP A 22 2.70 9.50 -25.43
C ASP A 22 3.34 9.17 -26.78
N SER A 23 4.63 9.51 -26.98
CA SER A 23 5.40 9.13 -28.16
C SER A 23 5.56 7.61 -28.30
N ILE A 24 5.88 6.90 -27.22
CA ILE A 24 5.97 5.43 -27.22
C ILE A 24 4.57 4.82 -27.41
N GLN A 25 3.55 5.36 -26.71
CA GLN A 25 2.16 4.89 -26.86
C GLN A 25 1.65 4.99 -28.30
N SER A 26 2.08 6.02 -29.05
CA SER A 26 1.66 6.27 -30.42
C SER A 26 2.07 5.18 -31.41
N ASN A 27 3.00 4.30 -31.05
CA ASN A 27 3.37 3.13 -31.85
C ASN A 27 2.37 1.96 -31.73
N TYR A 28 1.50 1.98 -30.72
CA TYR A 28 0.52 0.93 -30.44
C TYR A 28 -0.89 1.39 -30.73
N LEU A 29 -1.27 1.39 -32.01
CA LEU A 29 -2.53 1.95 -32.48
C LEU A 29 -3.60 0.87 -32.74
N ASP A 30 -4.84 1.16 -32.33
CA ASP A 30 -6.01 0.37 -32.72
C ASP A 30 -6.41 0.62 -34.19
N SER A 31 -7.49 -0.04 -34.63
CA SER A 31 -8.02 0.13 -35.99
C SER A 31 -8.54 1.54 -36.31
N ASN A 32 -8.66 2.41 -35.31
CA ASN A 32 -9.08 3.81 -35.43
C ASN A 32 -7.90 4.77 -35.30
N ASN A 33 -6.66 4.27 -35.37
CA ASN A 33 -5.43 5.03 -35.14
C ASN A 33 -5.34 5.70 -33.77
N LYS A 34 -5.93 5.10 -32.73
CA LYS A 34 -5.81 5.57 -31.36
C LYS A 34 -4.85 4.71 -30.55
N PRO A 35 -3.99 5.29 -29.69
CA PRO A 35 -3.18 4.52 -28.76
C PRO A 35 -4.01 3.51 -27.97
N SER A 36 -3.54 2.28 -27.88
CA SER A 36 -4.27 1.16 -27.31
C SER A 36 -3.37 0.24 -26.52
N HIS A 37 -3.59 0.21 -25.19
CA HIS A 37 -2.92 -0.70 -24.28
C HIS A 37 -3.13 -2.16 -24.70
N LYS A 38 -4.33 -2.51 -25.21
CA LYS A 38 -4.59 -3.85 -25.72
C LYS A 38 -3.62 -4.27 -26.83
N ILE A 39 -3.31 -3.37 -27.78
CA ILE A 39 -2.39 -3.64 -28.89
C ILE A 39 -0.97 -3.82 -28.35
N PHE A 40 -0.55 -3.01 -27.38
CA PHE A 40 0.72 -3.21 -26.67
C PHE A 40 0.82 -4.59 -26.01
N LEU A 41 -0.24 -5.02 -25.30
CA LEU A 41 -0.27 -6.33 -24.64
C LEU A 41 -0.21 -7.47 -25.66
N GLU A 42 -0.84 -7.32 -26.82
CA GLU A 42 -0.82 -8.30 -27.91
C GLU A 42 0.58 -8.39 -28.57
N ASP A 43 1.21 -7.26 -28.88
CA ASP A 43 2.54 -7.19 -29.51
C ASP A 43 3.63 -7.85 -28.65
N HIS A 44 3.50 -7.74 -27.32
CA HIS A 44 4.41 -8.37 -26.36
C HIS A 44 3.96 -9.77 -25.90
N GLY A 45 2.90 -10.33 -26.50
CA GLY A 45 2.44 -11.70 -26.22
C GLY A 45 1.88 -11.91 -24.80
N ILE A 46 1.50 -10.83 -24.10
CA ILE A 46 0.91 -10.85 -22.74
C ILE A 46 -0.62 -10.70 -22.75
N SER A 47 -1.24 -10.79 -23.93
CA SER A 47 -2.70 -10.83 -24.06
C SER A 47 -3.32 -12.01 -23.32
N LYS A 48 -4.38 -11.76 -22.56
CA LYS A 48 -5.08 -12.78 -21.75
C LYS A 48 -6.22 -13.42 -22.56
N GLN A 49 -6.03 -14.66 -23.00
CA GLN A 49 -7.01 -15.43 -23.77
C GLN A 49 -7.71 -16.48 -22.90
N ASN A 50 -8.92 -16.91 -23.29
CA ASN A 50 -9.67 -17.97 -22.59
C ASN A 50 -9.76 -17.76 -21.07
N THR A 51 -9.93 -16.50 -20.66
CA THR A 51 -9.91 -16.11 -19.26
C THR A 51 -11.09 -16.72 -18.51
N THR A 52 -10.80 -17.36 -17.39
CA THR A 52 -11.75 -17.89 -16.42
C THR A 52 -11.48 -17.24 -15.07
N ILE A 53 -12.51 -16.80 -14.38
CA ILE A 53 -12.41 -16.15 -13.07
C ILE A 53 -13.29 -16.91 -12.08
N LYS A 54 -12.71 -17.33 -10.96
CA LYS A 54 -13.43 -17.88 -9.81
C LYS A 54 -13.30 -16.92 -8.65
N LEU A 55 -14.44 -16.37 -8.22
CA LEU A 55 -14.56 -15.55 -7.03
C LEU A 55 -14.99 -16.43 -5.86
N THR A 56 -14.22 -16.45 -4.78
CA THR A 56 -14.47 -17.29 -3.61
C THR A 56 -14.47 -16.43 -2.34
N PRO A 57 -15.58 -16.35 -1.59
CA PRO A 57 -15.63 -15.57 -0.36
C PRO A 57 -14.87 -16.29 0.76
N TYR A 58 -14.13 -15.54 1.56
CA TYR A 58 -13.43 -16.00 2.74
C TYR A 58 -13.80 -15.15 3.94
N PHE A 59 -13.90 -15.81 5.09
CA PHE A 59 -14.10 -15.17 6.38
C PHE A 59 -12.85 -15.37 7.23
N SER A 60 -12.51 -14.34 8.00
CA SER A 60 -11.53 -14.45 9.09
C SER A 60 -12.18 -14.09 10.42
N VAL A 61 -11.82 -14.83 11.46
CA VAL A 61 -12.34 -14.61 12.81
C VAL A 61 -11.27 -14.91 13.86
N SER A 62 -11.11 -13.99 14.79
CA SER A 62 -10.17 -14.13 15.92
C SER A 62 -10.91 -14.46 17.21
N PHE A 63 -10.34 -15.36 18.02
CA PHE A 63 -10.85 -15.71 19.34
C PHE A 63 -9.72 -15.70 20.37
N SER A 64 -10.07 -15.52 21.64
CA SER A 64 -9.15 -15.80 22.75
C SER A 64 -8.73 -17.27 22.73
N LYS A 65 -7.45 -17.57 22.95
CA LYS A 65 -6.99 -18.98 23.11
C LYS A 65 -7.65 -19.64 24.32
N ASN A 66 -8.10 -18.86 25.30
CA ASN A 66 -8.86 -19.36 26.45
C ASN A 66 -10.23 -19.96 26.06
N ASP A 67 -10.76 -19.55 24.92
CA ASP A 67 -12.00 -20.10 24.36
C ASP A 67 -11.80 -21.42 23.61
N LEU A 68 -10.54 -21.83 23.39
CA LEU A 68 -10.20 -23.14 22.82
C LEU A 68 -10.07 -24.24 23.89
N VAL A 69 -10.10 -23.89 25.18
CA VAL A 69 -9.57 -24.75 26.26
C VAL A 69 -10.39 -26.03 26.48
N ALA A 70 -9.92 -27.11 25.87
CA ALA A 70 -9.50 -28.40 26.46
C ALA A 70 -8.71 -29.20 25.41
N PHE A 71 -7.64 -29.91 25.82
CA PHE A 71 -6.75 -30.80 25.05
C PHE A 71 -7.11 -31.03 23.56
N GLY A 72 -6.40 -30.36 22.66
CA GLY A 72 -6.39 -30.69 21.22
C GLY A 72 -7.61 -30.23 20.40
N LYS A 73 -8.47 -29.36 20.92
CA LYS A 73 -9.61 -28.85 20.14
C LYS A 73 -9.16 -27.86 19.05
N GLU A 74 -9.48 -28.21 17.81
CA GLU A 74 -9.21 -27.39 16.61
C GLU A 74 -10.16 -26.19 16.46
N LEU A 75 -11.26 -26.12 17.23
CA LEU A 75 -12.33 -25.12 17.10
C LEU A 75 -12.68 -24.47 18.46
N PRO A 76 -13.12 -23.20 18.48
CA PRO A 76 -13.52 -22.49 19.70
C PRO A 76 -14.80 -23.07 20.33
N LYS A 77 -15.05 -22.85 21.63
CA LYS A 77 -16.32 -23.20 22.29
C LYS A 77 -17.51 -22.53 21.57
N LEU A 78 -18.71 -23.13 21.63
CA LEU A 78 -19.93 -22.51 21.07
C LEU A 78 -20.33 -21.21 21.80
N SER A 79 -19.88 -21.02 23.04
CA SER A 79 -20.08 -19.78 23.78
C SER A 79 -19.00 -18.73 23.52
N ALA A 80 -17.98 -19.05 22.71
CA ALA A 80 -16.88 -18.14 22.44
C ALA A 80 -17.40 -16.91 21.70
N LYS A 81 -16.92 -15.74 22.09
CA LYS A 81 -17.22 -14.49 21.40
C LYS A 81 -16.04 -14.15 20.49
N PRO A 82 -16.29 -13.82 19.22
CA PRO A 82 -15.22 -13.35 18.36
C PRO A 82 -14.70 -12.01 18.87
N LEU A 83 -13.40 -11.80 18.70
CA LEU A 83 -12.71 -10.56 19.01
C LEU A 83 -12.66 -9.65 17.79
N ASN A 84 -12.39 -10.23 16.63
CA ASN A 84 -12.37 -9.54 15.34
C ASN A 84 -13.09 -10.41 14.31
N LEU A 85 -13.80 -9.76 13.38
CA LEU A 85 -14.48 -10.38 12.25
C LEU A 85 -14.06 -9.67 10.97
N ASP A 86 -13.79 -10.46 9.94
CA ASP A 86 -13.33 -9.94 8.66
C ASP A 86 -13.80 -10.80 7.49
N PHE A 87 -13.76 -10.19 6.32
CA PHE A 87 -14.16 -10.79 5.07
C PHE A 87 -13.24 -10.31 3.93
N TYR A 88 -12.88 -11.23 3.05
CA TYR A 88 -12.26 -10.89 1.78
C TYR A 88 -12.72 -11.81 0.67
N LEU A 89 -12.61 -11.32 -0.56
CA LEU A 89 -12.89 -12.06 -1.77
C LEU A 89 -11.57 -12.54 -2.38
N LYS A 90 -11.43 -13.84 -2.60
CA LYS A 90 -10.31 -14.38 -3.36
C LYS A 90 -10.68 -14.46 -4.84
N HIS A 91 -9.87 -13.86 -5.69
CA HIS A 91 -9.96 -13.91 -7.13
C HIS A 91 -8.94 -14.94 -7.62
N ASN A 92 -9.42 -16.00 -8.27
CA ASN A 92 -8.55 -16.98 -8.93
C ASN A 92 -8.80 -16.84 -10.43
N LYS A 93 -7.88 -16.18 -11.12
CA LYS A 93 -7.97 -15.91 -12.55
C LYS A 93 -7.05 -16.87 -13.28
N LYS A 94 -7.57 -17.59 -14.27
CA LYS A 94 -6.78 -18.47 -15.13
C LYS A 94 -6.98 -18.10 -16.59
N TYR A 95 -5.90 -17.95 -17.34
CA TYR A 95 -5.93 -17.56 -18.74
C TYR A 95 -4.76 -18.16 -19.51
N GLU A 96 -4.86 -18.13 -20.82
CA GLU A 96 -3.79 -18.51 -21.74
C GLU A 96 -3.10 -17.25 -22.24
N SER A 97 -1.77 -17.28 -22.31
CA SER A 97 -0.95 -16.20 -22.86
C SER A 97 0.39 -16.75 -23.33
N ILE A 98 1.02 -16.10 -24.30
CA ILE A 98 2.35 -16.52 -24.82
C ILE A 98 3.42 -16.21 -23.77
N ASN A 99 3.29 -15.08 -23.09
CA ASN A 99 4.19 -14.59 -22.08
C ASN A 99 3.43 -14.25 -20.79
N ARG A 100 4.13 -14.31 -19.66
CA ARG A 100 3.73 -13.68 -18.40
C ARG A 100 4.53 -12.39 -18.21
N SER A 101 3.94 -11.42 -17.53
CA SER A 101 4.62 -10.18 -17.12
C SER A 101 4.67 -10.07 -15.61
N GLU A 102 5.80 -9.62 -15.09
CA GLU A 102 6.00 -9.24 -13.68
C GLU A 102 6.52 -7.79 -13.67
N GLN A 103 6.09 -6.97 -12.71
CA GLN A 103 6.58 -5.59 -12.60
C GLN A 103 8.04 -5.60 -12.10
N ILE A 104 8.88 -4.77 -12.70
CA ILE A 104 10.26 -4.55 -12.26
C ILE A 104 10.30 -3.26 -11.44
N TRP A 105 10.62 -3.40 -10.16
CA TRP A 105 10.74 -2.28 -9.23
C TRP A 105 12.17 -1.74 -9.11
N ASP A 106 13.15 -2.32 -9.80
CA ASP A 106 14.57 -1.96 -9.62
C ASP A 106 15.09 -0.95 -10.65
N GLY A 107 14.22 -0.51 -11.57
CA GLY A 107 14.54 0.55 -12.52
C GLY A 107 13.44 1.61 -12.66
N ARG A 108 13.79 2.76 -13.24
CA ARG A 108 12.88 3.86 -13.59
C ARG A 108 13.19 4.32 -15.01
N VAL A 109 12.15 4.57 -15.80
CA VAL A 109 12.31 5.17 -17.12
C VAL A 109 12.08 6.68 -17.02
N TYR A 110 13.03 7.45 -17.52
CA TYR A 110 12.95 8.91 -17.60
C TYR A 110 13.58 9.41 -18.90
N LYS A 111 13.23 10.62 -19.33
CA LYS A 111 13.79 11.19 -20.56
C LYS A 111 15.04 12.01 -20.26
N SER A 112 16.08 11.84 -21.09
CA SER A 112 17.30 12.63 -21.06
C SER A 112 17.80 12.86 -22.48
N ASN A 113 18.01 14.13 -22.87
CA ASN A 113 18.55 14.50 -24.20
C ASN A 113 17.84 13.83 -25.40
N ASN A 114 16.50 13.76 -25.36
CA ASN A 114 15.63 13.10 -26.34
C ASN A 114 15.67 11.56 -26.38
N GLU A 115 16.36 10.91 -25.45
CA GLU A 115 16.33 9.46 -25.28
C GLU A 115 15.54 9.11 -24.02
N PHE A 116 14.82 7.98 -24.04
CA PHE A 116 14.27 7.40 -22.82
C PHE A 116 15.36 6.52 -22.20
N ILE A 117 15.78 6.86 -20.99
CA ILE A 117 16.82 6.18 -20.25
C ILE A 117 16.16 5.31 -19.19
N LEU A 118 16.63 4.07 -19.06
CA LEU A 118 16.39 3.27 -17.88
C LEU A 118 17.49 3.57 -16.85
N GLY A 119 17.12 4.21 -15.75
CA GLY A 119 17.91 4.24 -14.53
C GLY A 119 17.74 2.93 -13.78
N GLY A 120 18.84 2.28 -13.40
CA GLY A 120 18.84 1.10 -12.53
C GLY A 120 19.33 1.50 -11.15
N TYR A 121 18.78 0.86 -10.11
CA TYR A 121 19.18 1.11 -8.73
C TYR A 121 20.15 0.06 -8.18
N SER A 122 21.12 0.51 -7.39
CA SER A 122 22.03 -0.32 -6.61
C SER A 122 22.32 0.35 -5.28
N SER A 123 22.32 -0.40 -4.17
CA SER A 123 22.65 0.15 -2.85
C SER A 123 24.06 0.76 -2.77
N LYS A 124 24.95 0.38 -3.68
CA LYS A 124 26.34 0.83 -3.73
C LYS A 124 26.56 2.08 -4.59
N TYR A 125 25.77 2.23 -5.64
CA TYR A 125 25.98 3.25 -6.67
C TYR A 125 24.80 4.22 -6.83
N ASN A 126 23.75 4.04 -6.02
CA ASN A 126 22.46 4.71 -6.16
C ASN A 126 21.88 4.52 -7.57
N GLU A 127 20.93 5.36 -7.98
CA GLU A 127 20.42 5.28 -9.34
C GLU A 127 21.50 5.69 -10.36
N GLN A 128 21.71 4.86 -11.38
CA GLN A 128 22.59 5.15 -12.51
C GLN A 128 21.91 4.78 -13.82
N PRO A 129 22.20 5.47 -14.94
CA PRO A 129 21.74 5.04 -16.25
C PRO A 129 22.32 3.65 -16.57
N VAL A 130 21.45 2.68 -16.84
CA VAL A 130 21.84 1.30 -17.16
C VAL A 130 21.48 0.89 -18.59
N GLY A 131 20.58 1.62 -19.24
CA GLY A 131 20.28 1.43 -20.65
C GLY A 131 19.32 2.45 -21.22
N VAL A 132 18.87 2.20 -22.44
CA VAL A 132 17.97 3.04 -23.22
C VAL A 132 16.70 2.25 -23.53
N ILE A 133 15.56 2.93 -23.52
CA ILE A 133 14.27 2.43 -23.96
C ILE A 133 14.01 2.99 -25.37
N ASP A 134 13.76 2.11 -26.33
CA ASP A 134 13.44 2.52 -27.70
C ASP A 134 11.97 2.99 -27.84
N GLU A 135 11.60 3.39 -29.05
CA GLU A 135 10.24 3.86 -29.36
C GLU A 135 9.15 2.78 -29.19
N LYS A 136 9.54 1.51 -29.09
CA LYS A 136 8.67 0.36 -28.81
C LYS A 136 8.75 -0.08 -27.35
N GLY A 137 9.36 0.71 -26.48
CA GLY A 137 9.49 0.36 -25.07
C GLY A 137 10.52 -0.75 -24.81
N HIS A 138 11.30 -1.21 -25.80
CA HIS A 138 12.30 -2.24 -25.57
C HIS A 138 13.57 -1.68 -24.96
N PHE A 139 14.14 -2.43 -24.03
CA PHE A 139 15.38 -2.06 -23.37
C PHE A 139 16.63 -2.52 -24.15
N THR A 140 17.62 -1.64 -24.22
CA THR A 140 18.98 -1.95 -24.66
C THR A 140 19.99 -1.48 -23.62
N ARG A 141 20.84 -2.39 -23.13
CA ARG A 141 21.87 -2.10 -22.13
C ARG A 141 22.99 -1.21 -22.67
N ILE A 142 23.50 -0.31 -21.83
CA ILE A 142 24.72 0.47 -22.14
C ILE A 142 25.96 -0.37 -21.77
N GLU A 143 26.76 -0.76 -22.77
CA GLU A 143 27.87 -1.73 -22.63
C GLU A 143 29.04 -1.29 -21.73
N ASN A 144 29.17 0.01 -21.42
CA ASN A 144 30.37 0.55 -20.76
C ASN A 144 30.29 0.63 -19.23
N ASN A 145 29.24 0.11 -18.59
CA ASN A 145 29.12 0.18 -17.14
C ASN A 145 29.82 -1.04 -16.49
N SER A 146 31.06 -0.85 -16.03
CA SER A 146 31.78 -1.82 -15.20
C SER A 146 31.07 -2.14 -13.87
N ALA A 147 30.06 -1.33 -13.52
CA ALA A 147 29.10 -1.55 -12.43
C ALA A 147 27.90 -2.45 -12.81
N SER A 148 27.82 -2.98 -14.04
CA SER A 148 26.67 -3.77 -14.53
C SER A 148 26.33 -5.03 -13.72
N LYS A 149 27.27 -5.56 -12.92
CA LYS A 149 27.04 -6.71 -12.03
C LYS A 149 26.34 -6.35 -10.70
N GLU A 150 26.08 -5.08 -10.46
CA GLU A 150 25.63 -4.57 -9.15
C GLU A 150 24.22 -3.96 -9.21
N PHE A 151 23.60 -3.95 -10.40
CA PHE A 151 22.22 -3.48 -10.64
C PHE A 151 21.31 -4.67 -10.92
N PRO A 152 20.38 -5.02 -10.02
CA PRO A 152 19.52 -6.20 -10.16
C PRO A 152 18.69 -6.23 -11.45
N VAL A 153 18.25 -5.08 -11.96
CA VAL A 153 17.56 -4.99 -13.26
C VAL A 153 18.39 -5.54 -14.43
N LEU A 154 19.73 -5.54 -14.33
CA LEU A 154 20.63 -6.06 -15.35
C LEU A 154 20.86 -7.57 -15.29
N ASP A 155 20.36 -8.24 -14.24
CA ASP A 155 20.31 -9.71 -14.18
C ASP A 155 19.20 -10.28 -15.08
N ILE A 156 18.24 -9.42 -15.46
CA ILE A 156 17.19 -9.76 -16.41
C ILE A 156 17.76 -9.64 -17.84
N PRO A 157 17.56 -10.65 -18.71
CA PRO A 157 17.94 -10.55 -20.12
C PRO A 157 17.25 -9.37 -20.80
N ASP A 158 17.99 -8.57 -21.58
CA ASP A 158 17.48 -7.32 -22.17
C ASP A 158 16.16 -7.52 -22.94
N LYS A 159 16.06 -8.61 -23.72
CA LYS A 159 14.86 -8.99 -24.48
C LYS A 159 13.61 -9.31 -23.63
N HIS A 160 13.78 -9.42 -22.32
CA HIS A 160 12.69 -9.65 -21.37
C HIS A 160 12.29 -8.34 -20.66
N ILE A 161 12.98 -7.22 -20.87
CA ILE A 161 12.66 -5.96 -20.23
C ILE A 161 11.89 -5.09 -21.22
N VAL A 162 10.66 -4.74 -20.87
CA VAL A 162 9.78 -3.89 -21.67
C VAL A 162 9.21 -2.79 -20.79
N PHE A 163 9.21 -1.56 -21.28
CA PHE A 163 8.49 -0.46 -20.66
C PHE A 163 7.06 -0.40 -21.21
N ASP A 164 6.08 -0.49 -20.32
CA ASP A 164 4.67 -0.25 -20.61
C ASP A 164 4.38 1.25 -20.54
N PRO A 165 4.17 1.93 -21.69
CA PRO A 165 3.97 3.36 -21.69
C PRO A 165 2.56 3.77 -21.26
N PHE A 166 1.60 2.84 -21.18
CA PHE A 166 0.23 3.11 -20.75
C PHE A 166 0.12 3.12 -19.23
N GLU A 167 0.75 2.15 -18.58
CA GLU A 167 0.81 2.06 -17.11
C GLU A 167 2.05 2.73 -16.51
N LYS A 168 3.00 3.14 -17.35
CA LYS A 168 4.31 3.73 -16.98
C LYS A 168 5.14 2.82 -16.08
N LYS A 169 5.10 1.52 -16.37
CA LYS A 169 5.74 0.46 -15.58
C LYS A 169 6.82 -0.23 -16.39
N LEU A 170 7.88 -0.65 -15.72
CA LEU A 170 8.86 -1.55 -16.30
C LEU A 170 8.39 -2.99 -16.04
N LEU A 171 8.40 -3.84 -17.06
CA LEU A 171 7.90 -5.20 -17.02
C LEU A 171 8.99 -6.19 -17.40
N GLN A 172 9.05 -7.30 -16.67
CA GLN A 172 9.77 -8.50 -17.03
C GLN A 172 8.84 -9.45 -17.77
N ILE A 173 9.08 -9.65 -19.06
CA ILE A 173 8.33 -10.55 -19.94
C ILE A 173 9.03 -11.91 -19.97
N GLN A 174 8.34 -12.97 -19.56
CA GLN A 174 8.87 -14.33 -19.55
C GLN A 174 7.95 -15.27 -20.35
N PRO A 175 8.50 -16.16 -21.20
CA PRO A 175 7.68 -17.16 -21.90
C PRO A 175 6.89 -18.03 -20.93
N SER A 176 5.59 -18.17 -21.16
CA SER A 176 4.71 -19.02 -20.33
C SER A 176 4.87 -20.52 -20.64
N GLN A 177 5.67 -20.87 -21.66
CA GLN A 177 5.85 -22.22 -22.20
C GLN A 177 4.53 -22.89 -22.64
N ASN A 178 3.55 -22.10 -23.11
CA ASN A 178 2.19 -22.56 -23.45
C ASN A 178 1.38 -23.09 -22.25
N ASN A 179 1.74 -22.71 -21.02
CA ASN A 179 0.97 -23.07 -19.84
C ASN A 179 -0.17 -22.08 -19.59
N ARG A 180 -1.27 -22.61 -19.05
CA ARG A 180 -2.33 -21.80 -18.44
C ARG A 180 -1.73 -21.05 -17.25
N ILE A 181 -1.76 -19.72 -17.29
CA ILE A 181 -1.31 -18.86 -16.20
C ILE A 181 -2.42 -18.77 -15.16
N GLU A 182 -2.05 -18.81 -13.89
CA GLU A 182 -2.95 -18.65 -12.75
C GLU A 182 -2.49 -17.47 -11.89
N GLU A 183 -3.35 -16.46 -11.77
CA GLU A 183 -3.18 -15.28 -10.93
C GLU A 183 -4.14 -15.39 -9.75
N ASN A 184 -3.62 -15.12 -8.55
CA ASN A 184 -4.42 -15.03 -7.33
C ASN A 184 -4.34 -13.61 -6.80
N SER A 185 -5.48 -13.04 -6.42
CA SER A 185 -5.52 -11.78 -5.69
C SER A 185 -6.63 -11.80 -4.65
N LYS A 186 -6.58 -10.83 -3.73
CA LYS A 186 -7.58 -10.62 -2.69
C LYS A 186 -8.19 -9.24 -2.87
N SER A 187 -9.48 -9.11 -2.57
CA SER A 187 -10.17 -7.83 -2.46
C SER A 187 -10.89 -7.77 -1.13
N PHE A 188 -10.73 -6.67 -0.43
CA PHE A 188 -11.28 -6.45 0.90
C PHE A 188 -12.53 -5.57 0.84
N LEU A 189 -13.28 -5.51 1.93
CA LEU A 189 -14.46 -4.65 2.00
C LEU A 189 -14.07 -3.16 1.96
N PRO A 190 -14.88 -2.28 1.35
CA PRO A 190 -16.16 -2.57 0.68
C PRO A 190 -15.96 -3.13 -0.74
N LEU A 191 -16.75 -4.14 -1.12
CA LEU A 191 -16.76 -4.67 -2.48
C LEU A 191 -17.64 -3.83 -3.41
N GLU A 192 -17.40 -3.92 -4.72
CA GLU A 192 -18.35 -3.42 -5.71
C GLU A 192 -19.49 -4.41 -5.93
N LEU A 193 -20.73 -3.95 -5.79
CA LEU A 193 -21.93 -4.71 -6.14
C LEU A 193 -22.67 -4.03 -7.28
N TYR A 194 -23.17 -4.85 -8.20
CA TYR A 194 -23.94 -4.41 -9.35
C TYR A 194 -25.40 -4.82 -9.17
N SER A 195 -26.34 -3.99 -9.62
CA SER A 195 -27.75 -4.36 -9.72
C SER A 195 -27.95 -5.42 -10.80
N LYS A 196 -29.14 -6.02 -10.87
CA LYS A 196 -29.48 -6.93 -11.96
C LYS A 196 -29.48 -6.25 -13.32
N SER A 197 -29.69 -4.92 -13.36
CA SER A 197 -29.56 -4.07 -14.55
C SER A 197 -28.11 -3.69 -14.88
N GLU A 198 -27.14 -4.34 -14.25
CA GLU A 198 -25.69 -4.15 -14.47
C GLU A 198 -25.19 -2.74 -14.10
N SER A 199 -25.89 -2.06 -13.19
CA SER A 199 -25.56 -0.72 -12.70
C SER A 199 -24.83 -0.83 -11.36
N LEU A 200 -23.77 -0.04 -11.12
CA LEU A 200 -23.06 -0.03 -9.84
C LEU A 200 -23.98 0.48 -8.71
N VAL A 201 -23.97 -0.21 -7.56
CA VAL A 201 -24.77 0.14 -6.38
C VAL A 201 -23.92 0.95 -5.41
N HIS A 202 -24.30 2.20 -5.16
CA HIS A 202 -23.45 3.17 -4.46
C HIS A 202 -23.80 3.40 -2.97
N SER A 203 -24.96 2.95 -2.50
CA SER A 203 -25.56 3.44 -1.24
C SER A 203 -25.74 2.40 -0.13
N GLY A 204 -25.07 1.25 -0.21
CA GLY A 204 -25.16 0.24 0.83
C GLY A 204 -23.92 0.10 1.71
N GLN A 205 -24.11 -0.55 2.85
CA GLN A 205 -23.10 -0.82 3.86
C GLN A 205 -22.97 -2.31 4.12
N TYR A 206 -21.75 -2.77 4.34
CA TYR A 206 -21.42 -4.11 4.77
C TYR A 206 -21.49 -4.23 6.28
N ASP A 207 -21.99 -5.39 6.74
CA ASP A 207 -22.01 -5.79 8.14
C ASP A 207 -21.69 -7.29 8.24
N ILE A 208 -21.03 -7.70 9.32
CA ILE A 208 -20.64 -9.10 9.55
C ILE A 208 -21.21 -9.54 10.89
N SER A 209 -21.90 -10.67 10.90
CA SER A 209 -22.42 -11.26 12.14
C SER A 209 -21.84 -12.64 12.39
N TYR A 210 -21.65 -12.98 13.66
CA TYR A 210 -21.29 -14.32 14.12
C TYR A 210 -22.42 -14.91 14.98
N ASN A 211 -22.93 -16.06 14.59
CA ASN A 211 -23.85 -16.85 15.41
C ASN A 211 -23.06 -17.90 16.20
N SER A 212 -22.97 -17.71 17.52
CA SER A 212 -22.20 -18.59 18.39
C SER A 212 -22.85 -19.99 18.55
N GLY A 213 -24.18 -20.09 18.40
CA GLY A 213 -24.93 -21.33 18.56
C GLY A 213 -24.55 -22.43 17.56
N ASP A 214 -24.14 -22.04 16.36
CA ASP A 214 -23.72 -22.98 15.31
C ASP A 214 -22.38 -22.63 14.63
N ARG A 215 -21.76 -21.52 15.04
CA ARG A 215 -20.52 -20.92 14.48
C ARG A 215 -20.67 -20.48 13.03
N THR A 216 -21.86 -20.07 12.63
CA THR A 216 -22.09 -19.47 11.32
C THR A 216 -21.66 -18.01 11.32
N ILE A 217 -20.94 -17.60 10.28
CA ILE A 217 -20.63 -16.20 9.98
C ILE A 217 -21.35 -15.82 8.70
N SER A 218 -21.94 -14.64 8.71
CA SER A 218 -22.72 -14.10 7.60
C SER A 218 -22.25 -12.69 7.30
N LEU A 219 -22.04 -12.40 6.02
CA LEU A 219 -21.83 -11.07 5.47
C LEU A 219 -23.17 -10.55 4.96
N PHE A 220 -23.56 -9.37 5.42
CA PHE A 220 -24.76 -8.68 5.00
C PHE A 220 -24.41 -7.42 4.22
N TYR A 221 -25.28 -7.08 3.27
CA TYR A 221 -25.32 -5.79 2.61
C TYR A 221 -26.63 -5.10 2.97
N LYS A 222 -26.51 -3.94 3.63
CA LYS A 222 -27.63 -3.11 4.07
C LYS A 222 -27.81 -1.97 3.08
N ILE A 223 -29.03 -1.81 2.56
CA ILE A 223 -29.38 -0.70 1.67
C ILE A 223 -30.79 -0.20 2.01
N GLY A 224 -30.84 1.00 2.61
CA GLY A 224 -32.05 1.49 3.25
C GLY A 224 -32.52 0.59 4.39
N SER A 225 -33.79 0.21 4.35
CA SER A 225 -34.37 -0.75 5.29
C SER A 225 -34.11 -2.22 4.93
N ASN A 226 -33.50 -2.51 3.78
CA ASN A 226 -33.24 -3.88 3.36
C ASN A 226 -31.91 -4.36 3.92
N VAL A 227 -31.91 -5.59 4.45
CA VAL A 227 -30.71 -6.31 4.89
C VAL A 227 -30.64 -7.59 4.08
N ILE A 228 -29.59 -7.74 3.28
CA ILE A 228 -29.42 -8.85 2.34
C ILE A 228 -28.22 -9.67 2.80
N GLU A 229 -28.41 -10.94 3.15
CA GLU A 229 -27.29 -11.85 3.39
C GLU A 229 -26.65 -12.20 2.05
N ILE A 230 -25.39 -11.79 1.81
CA ILE A 230 -24.73 -11.96 0.50
C ILE A 230 -23.73 -13.13 0.50
N ALA A 231 -23.13 -13.44 1.65
CA ALA A 231 -22.25 -14.58 1.80
C ALA A 231 -22.37 -15.15 3.21
N ARG A 232 -22.11 -16.45 3.34
CA ARG A 232 -22.11 -17.14 4.63
C ARG A 232 -21.11 -18.28 4.65
N SER A 233 -20.66 -18.63 5.84
CA SER A 233 -19.90 -19.84 6.07
C SER A 233 -20.10 -20.33 7.50
N ARG A 234 -19.68 -21.56 7.76
CA ARG A 234 -19.68 -22.14 9.10
C ARG A 234 -18.25 -22.46 9.49
N LEU A 235 -17.78 -21.95 10.62
CA LEU A 235 -16.45 -22.27 11.14
C LEU A 235 -16.40 -23.73 11.59
N ASN A 236 -15.79 -24.58 10.76
CA ASN A 236 -15.62 -26.00 11.02
C ASN A 236 -14.37 -26.55 10.33
N LYS A 237 -13.98 -27.79 10.66
CA LYS A 237 -12.73 -28.38 10.16
C LYS A 237 -12.63 -28.46 8.64
N SER A 238 -13.75 -28.64 7.93
CA SER A 238 -13.75 -28.77 6.47
C SER A 238 -13.70 -27.44 5.71
N THR A 239 -14.05 -26.33 6.36
CA THR A 239 -14.03 -25.00 5.76
C THR A 239 -12.75 -24.23 6.08
N ILE A 240 -12.10 -24.54 7.21
CA ILE A 240 -10.84 -23.90 7.62
C ILE A 240 -9.75 -24.16 6.59
N THR A 241 -9.22 -23.07 6.04
CA THR A 241 -8.10 -23.06 5.11
C THR A 241 -6.80 -22.63 5.78
N ASN A 242 -6.88 -21.80 6.80
CA ASN A 242 -5.72 -21.34 7.55
C ASN A 242 -6.04 -21.12 9.03
N LYS A 243 -5.03 -21.26 9.86
CA LYS A 243 -5.09 -21.05 11.30
C LYS A 243 -3.77 -20.41 11.74
N ARG A 244 -3.85 -19.25 12.39
CA ARG A 244 -2.67 -18.45 12.77
C ARG A 244 -2.76 -18.06 14.24
N ASP A 245 -1.64 -18.11 14.93
CA ASP A 245 -1.52 -17.56 16.27
C ASP A 245 -1.51 -16.04 16.24
N GLY A 246 -2.05 -15.41 17.28
CA GLY A 246 -1.98 -13.97 17.49
C GLY A 246 -0.54 -13.47 17.62
N TYR A 247 -0.36 -12.17 17.40
CA TYR A 247 0.93 -11.48 17.53
C TYR A 247 0.92 -10.58 18.77
N GLN A 248 2.05 -10.52 19.47
CA GLN A 248 2.19 -9.78 20.73
C GLN A 248 3.47 -8.94 20.72
N PRO A 249 3.42 -7.69 20.26
CA PRO A 249 4.47 -6.73 20.55
C PRO A 249 4.36 -6.24 22.00
N GLU A 250 5.48 -5.76 22.55
CA GLU A 250 5.46 -4.90 23.72
C GLU A 250 4.94 -3.52 23.31
N LEU A 251 3.92 -3.02 24.01
CA LEU A 251 3.30 -1.74 23.72
C LEU A 251 3.49 -0.75 24.87
N ILE A 252 3.75 0.50 24.51
CA ILE A 252 3.83 1.64 25.44
C ILE A 252 2.77 2.69 25.08
N ALA A 253 2.73 3.79 25.83
CA ALA A 253 1.80 4.89 25.56
C ALA A 253 1.87 5.36 24.10
N GLY A 254 0.71 5.51 23.46
CA GLY A 254 0.59 5.84 22.03
C GLY A 254 0.21 4.66 21.14
N ALA A 255 0.34 3.42 21.61
CA ALA A 255 -0.10 2.23 20.90
C ALA A 255 -0.97 1.32 21.77
N THR A 256 -1.98 0.72 21.15
CA THR A 256 -2.85 -0.29 21.78
C THR A 256 -2.99 -1.50 20.86
N GLN A 257 -3.57 -2.58 21.40
CA GLN A 257 -3.90 -3.76 20.61
C GLN A 257 -5.11 -4.44 21.21
N LEU A 258 -6.01 -4.88 20.35
CA LEU A 258 -7.16 -5.68 20.76
C LEU A 258 -6.69 -7.06 21.22
N GLU A 259 -6.86 -7.36 22.51
CA GLU A 259 -6.49 -8.63 23.17
C GLU A 259 -5.15 -9.23 22.69
N SER A 260 -4.05 -8.60 23.11
CA SER A 260 -2.69 -8.94 22.66
C SER A 260 -2.30 -10.41 22.82
N GLY A 261 -1.84 -11.03 21.72
CA GLY A 261 -1.04 -12.27 21.70
C GLY A 261 -1.72 -13.59 22.02
N ASN A 262 -2.67 -13.57 22.96
CA ASN A 262 -3.36 -14.75 23.44
C ASN A 262 -4.58 -15.09 22.59
N THR A 263 -4.44 -14.98 21.28
CA THR A 263 -5.54 -15.11 20.32
C THR A 263 -5.19 -16.09 19.21
N ILE A 264 -6.23 -16.55 18.54
CA ILE A 264 -6.10 -17.41 17.38
C ILE A 264 -7.03 -16.90 16.28
N SER A 265 -6.50 -16.75 15.08
CA SER A 265 -7.27 -16.37 13.90
C SER A 265 -7.53 -17.60 13.04
N PHE A 266 -8.78 -17.77 12.63
CA PHE A 266 -9.20 -18.79 11.67
C PHE A 266 -9.62 -18.13 10.38
N GLU A 267 -9.06 -18.61 9.27
CA GLU A 267 -9.50 -18.27 7.92
C GLU A 267 -10.21 -19.47 7.32
N PHE A 268 -11.34 -19.24 6.68
CA PHE A 268 -12.16 -20.32 6.16
C PHE A 268 -13.00 -19.91 4.96
N GLU A 269 -13.14 -20.85 4.01
CA GLU A 269 -13.88 -20.65 2.78
C GLU A 269 -15.39 -20.58 3.06
N GLY A 270 -16.07 -19.67 2.39
CA GLY A 270 -17.52 -19.51 2.44
C GLY A 270 -18.22 -19.76 1.12
N SER A 271 -19.47 -19.36 1.06
CA SER A 271 -20.25 -19.39 -0.18
C SER A 271 -21.12 -18.16 -0.26
N PHE A 272 -21.27 -17.64 -1.48
CA PHE A 272 -22.29 -16.65 -1.77
C PHE A 272 -23.68 -17.27 -1.60
N THR A 273 -24.64 -16.47 -1.13
CA THR A 273 -26.04 -16.87 -1.09
C THR A 273 -26.70 -16.71 -2.46
N GLU A 274 -27.97 -17.10 -2.58
CA GLU A 274 -28.77 -16.84 -3.78
C GLU A 274 -29.00 -15.34 -4.07
N ALA A 275 -28.66 -14.46 -3.13
CA ALA A 275 -28.69 -13.02 -3.31
C ALA A 275 -27.61 -12.51 -4.28
N ILE A 276 -26.57 -13.31 -4.54
CA ILE A 276 -25.44 -12.93 -5.39
C ILE A 276 -25.33 -13.86 -6.61
N LYS A 277 -25.26 -13.23 -7.78
CA LYS A 277 -24.89 -13.88 -9.03
C LYS A 277 -23.51 -13.38 -9.46
N ILE A 278 -22.60 -14.29 -9.79
CA ILE A 278 -21.28 -13.95 -10.32
C ILE A 278 -21.34 -13.92 -11.86
N LYS A 279 -20.78 -12.88 -12.48
CA LYS A 279 -20.55 -12.81 -13.93
C LYS A 279 -19.17 -12.18 -14.16
N GLY A 280 -18.21 -13.01 -14.57
CA GLY A 280 -16.81 -12.60 -14.66
C GLY A 280 -16.21 -12.36 -13.27
N ASP A 281 -15.65 -11.18 -13.08
CA ASP A 281 -15.09 -10.65 -11.83
C ASP A 281 -16.08 -9.83 -11.00
N LYS A 282 -17.33 -9.71 -11.44
CA LYS A 282 -18.34 -8.86 -10.81
C LYS A 282 -19.37 -9.66 -10.03
N LEU A 283 -19.82 -9.06 -8.93
CA LEU A 283 -20.89 -9.56 -8.07
C LEU A 283 -22.19 -8.78 -8.35
N PHE A 284 -23.27 -9.49 -8.67
CA PHE A 284 -24.57 -8.91 -8.99
C PHE A 284 -25.58 -9.29 -7.93
N LEU A 285 -26.28 -8.29 -7.37
CA LEU A 285 -27.45 -8.52 -6.54
C LEU A 285 -28.58 -9.10 -7.39
N THR A 286 -29.18 -10.18 -6.95
CA THR A 286 -30.32 -10.81 -7.63
C THR A 286 -31.65 -10.12 -7.31
N VAL A 287 -31.66 -9.27 -6.28
CA VAL A 287 -32.81 -8.51 -5.79
C VAL A 287 -32.65 -7.03 -6.17
N ASP A 288 -33.60 -6.49 -6.95
CA ASP A 288 -33.59 -5.08 -7.41
C ASP A 288 -34.46 -4.13 -6.56
N THR A 289 -35.26 -4.65 -5.64
CA THR A 289 -36.29 -3.84 -4.97
C THR A 289 -35.68 -2.79 -4.06
N GLY A 290 -35.78 -1.52 -4.46
CA GLY A 290 -35.47 -0.35 -3.61
C GLY A 290 -34.12 0.33 -3.89
N LEU A 291 -33.30 -0.17 -4.82
CA LEU A 291 -31.97 0.41 -5.11
C LEU A 291 -32.03 1.87 -5.60
N ASN A 292 -33.11 2.26 -6.30
CA ASN A 292 -33.27 3.58 -6.91
C ASN A 292 -33.81 4.67 -5.97
N LYS A 293 -33.98 4.42 -4.68
CA LYS A 293 -34.69 5.36 -3.78
C LYS A 293 -33.90 5.98 -2.64
N ILE A 294 -32.59 5.73 -2.54
CA ILE A 294 -31.84 6.20 -1.37
C ILE A 294 -30.50 6.78 -1.82
N ALA A 295 -30.51 8.10 -1.98
CA ALA A 295 -29.33 8.95 -1.86
C ALA A 295 -29.33 9.52 -0.43
N GLU A 296 -29.31 8.64 0.57
CA GLU A 296 -28.87 9.09 1.89
C GLU A 296 -27.35 9.09 1.85
N GLU A 297 -26.79 10.23 2.20
CA GLU A 297 -25.36 10.42 2.36
C GLU A 297 -24.86 9.28 3.26
N VAL A 298 -23.90 8.49 2.76
CA VAL A 298 -23.29 7.43 3.57
C VAL A 298 -22.70 8.13 4.79
N GLN A 299 -23.35 7.93 5.94
CA GLN A 299 -22.87 8.46 7.19
C GLN A 299 -21.46 7.90 7.38
N ILE A 300 -20.48 8.80 7.49
CA ILE A 300 -19.11 8.40 7.81
C ILE A 300 -19.19 7.71 9.16
N ASN A 301 -18.96 6.40 9.17
CA ASN A 301 -18.87 5.68 10.43
C ASN A 301 -17.72 6.30 11.21
N LYS A 302 -18.02 6.74 12.43
CA LYS A 302 -16.99 7.22 13.35
C LYS A 302 -15.97 6.10 13.55
N ILE A 303 -14.70 6.38 13.25
CA ILE A 303 -13.61 5.45 13.51
C ILE A 303 -13.28 5.47 15.01
N ASN A 304 -13.27 4.30 15.63
CA ASN A 304 -12.84 4.11 17.02
C ASN A 304 -11.48 3.42 17.00
N LEU A 305 -10.48 4.09 17.57
CA LEU A 305 -9.13 3.55 17.62
C LEU A 305 -8.99 2.55 18.77
N ASP A 306 -9.29 1.28 18.51
CA ASP A 306 -9.33 0.20 19.51
C ASP A 306 -8.80 -1.17 19.03
N GLY A 307 -8.44 -1.28 17.75
CA GLY A 307 -7.95 -2.52 17.14
C GLY A 307 -9.04 -3.50 16.71
N ASP A 308 -10.32 -3.13 16.79
CA ASP A 308 -11.45 -3.76 16.11
C ASP A 308 -11.76 -3.00 14.81
N PHE A 309 -11.55 -3.65 13.67
CA PHE A 309 -11.58 -3.01 12.36
C PHE A 309 -12.96 -3.04 11.68
N MET A 310 -14.01 -3.31 12.44
CA MET A 310 -15.38 -3.40 11.91
C MET A 310 -15.91 -2.07 11.34
N ASP A 311 -15.48 -0.94 11.89
CA ASP A 311 -15.82 0.40 11.42
C ASP A 311 -15.17 0.75 10.06
N TRP A 312 -14.00 0.19 9.76
CA TRP A 312 -13.26 0.34 8.50
C TRP A 312 -13.85 -0.41 7.31
N ARG A 313 -14.77 -1.37 7.52
CA ARG A 313 -15.31 -2.24 6.45
C ARG A 313 -16.10 -1.48 5.37
N ASN A 314 -16.56 -0.28 5.70
CA ASN A 314 -17.31 0.58 4.77
C ASN A 314 -16.51 1.78 4.24
N THR A 315 -15.26 1.92 4.69
CA THR A 315 -14.35 2.95 4.21
C THR A 315 -13.68 2.47 2.94
N LYS A 316 -13.81 3.24 1.85
CA LYS A 316 -13.13 2.93 0.59
C LYS A 316 -11.62 3.05 0.75
N GLY A 317 -10.90 2.16 0.09
CA GLY A 317 -9.44 2.12 0.06
C GLY A 317 -8.91 1.69 -1.29
N MET A 318 -7.61 1.39 -1.30
CA MET A 318 -6.91 0.77 -2.42
C MET A 318 -6.40 -0.58 -1.98
N SER A 319 -6.67 -1.60 -2.78
CA SER A 319 -6.07 -2.92 -2.60
C SER A 319 -4.66 -2.93 -3.18
N ASP A 320 -3.80 -3.69 -2.53
CA ASP A 320 -2.42 -3.89 -2.95
C ASP A 320 -2.17 -5.37 -3.31
N PRO A 321 -1.49 -5.67 -4.43
CA PRO A 321 -1.29 -7.06 -4.86
C PRO A 321 -0.30 -7.82 -3.97
N GLU A 322 -0.80 -8.84 -3.26
CA GLU A 322 0.06 -9.74 -2.48
C GLU A 322 1.30 -10.23 -3.24
N GLY A 323 2.47 -9.96 -2.66
CA GLY A 323 3.77 -10.42 -3.14
C GLY A 323 4.43 -9.55 -4.22
N ASP A 324 3.99 -8.32 -4.42
CA ASP A 324 4.60 -7.36 -5.36
C ASP A 324 5.81 -6.59 -4.80
N TYR A 325 6.62 -7.30 -4.00
CA TYR A 325 7.83 -6.79 -3.37
C TYR A 325 8.79 -6.04 -4.30
N ILE A 326 9.52 -5.10 -3.71
CA ILE A 326 10.69 -4.47 -4.35
C ILE A 326 11.79 -5.53 -4.56
N SER A 327 12.14 -5.74 -5.82
CA SER A 327 12.89 -6.92 -6.28
C SER A 327 14.30 -7.09 -5.69
N TYR A 328 14.97 -6.00 -5.28
CA TYR A 328 16.27 -6.09 -4.58
C TYR A 328 16.19 -6.23 -3.06
N LEU A 329 14.98 -6.17 -2.49
CA LEU A 329 14.74 -6.37 -1.06
C LEU A 329 14.31 -7.81 -0.76
N PHE A 330 14.34 -8.16 0.52
CA PHE A 330 13.85 -9.45 0.97
C PHE A 330 12.30 -9.46 0.92
N PRO A 331 11.67 -10.53 0.41
CA PRO A 331 10.22 -10.69 0.41
C PRO A 331 9.73 -10.93 1.84
N ASN A 332 9.52 -9.84 2.58
CA ASN A 332 9.12 -9.85 3.98
C ASN A 332 7.59 -9.80 4.06
N PRO A 333 6.90 -10.86 4.51
CA PRO A 333 5.43 -10.82 4.60
C PRO A 333 4.92 -9.79 5.60
N ASP A 334 5.75 -9.33 6.55
CA ASP A 334 5.37 -8.27 7.49
C ASP A 334 5.36 -6.87 6.83
N THR A 335 5.91 -6.74 5.62
CA THR A 335 5.84 -5.52 4.81
C THR A 335 4.88 -5.62 3.64
N ASP A 336 4.57 -6.82 3.16
CA ASP A 336 3.65 -7.11 2.04
C ASP A 336 2.25 -6.55 2.32
N LEU A 337 1.97 -5.38 1.75
CA LEU A 337 0.73 -4.64 1.95
C LEU A 337 -0.41 -5.31 1.15
N LEU A 338 -1.63 -5.17 1.65
CA LEU A 338 -2.82 -5.80 1.04
C LEU A 338 -3.98 -4.83 0.84
N ASP A 339 -4.09 -3.82 1.71
CA ASP A 339 -5.18 -2.86 1.71
C ASP A 339 -4.72 -1.59 2.43
N PHE A 340 -5.04 -0.42 1.87
CA PHE A 340 -4.79 0.88 2.48
C PHE A 340 -6.04 1.75 2.39
N LYS A 341 -6.43 2.37 3.50
CA LYS A 341 -7.62 3.23 3.60
C LYS A 341 -7.30 4.51 4.33
N VAL A 342 -8.00 5.56 3.94
CA VAL A 342 -7.96 6.86 4.60
C VAL A 342 -9.38 7.40 4.77
N THR A 343 -9.66 7.97 5.93
CA THR A 343 -10.87 8.74 6.20
C THR A 343 -10.54 9.87 7.18
N ASN A 344 -11.49 10.78 7.41
CA ASN A 344 -11.28 11.90 8.31
C ASN A 344 -12.58 12.29 9.02
N ASP A 345 -12.42 12.97 10.14
CA ASP A 345 -13.45 13.83 10.72
C ASP A 345 -12.95 15.29 10.79
N ASP A 346 -13.63 16.14 11.55
CA ASP A 346 -13.27 17.56 11.69
C ASP A 346 -11.92 17.78 12.41
N THR A 347 -11.40 16.78 13.11
CA THR A 347 -10.22 16.89 13.99
C THR A 347 -9.07 16.01 13.53
N TYR A 348 -9.38 14.81 13.03
CA TYR A 348 -8.42 13.76 12.79
C TYR A 348 -8.43 13.25 11.35
N LEU A 349 -7.24 12.94 10.85
CA LEU A 349 -7.04 11.97 9.77
C LEU A 349 -6.89 10.58 10.38
N TYR A 350 -7.52 9.61 9.74
CA TYR A 350 -7.44 8.21 10.11
C TYR A 350 -6.82 7.43 8.96
N PHE A 351 -5.89 6.56 9.28
CA PHE A 351 -5.26 5.63 8.35
C PHE A 351 -5.49 4.20 8.79
N TYR A 352 -5.62 3.33 7.82
CA TYR A 352 -5.66 1.88 8.01
C TYR A 352 -4.76 1.23 6.99
N SER A 353 -4.00 0.23 7.41
CA SER A 353 -3.32 -0.67 6.48
C SER A 353 -3.41 -2.12 6.94
N ARG A 354 -3.26 -3.03 5.99
CA ARG A 354 -3.17 -4.47 6.22
C ARG A 354 -1.93 -5.04 5.55
N VAL A 355 -1.29 -6.00 6.22
CA VAL A 355 -0.18 -6.79 5.67
C VAL A 355 -0.47 -8.29 5.69
N VAL A 356 0.28 -9.08 4.90
CA VAL A 356 0.21 -10.56 4.91
C VAL A 356 0.61 -11.15 6.27
N GLY A 357 1.67 -10.59 6.86
CA GLY A 357 2.29 -10.98 8.13
C GLY A 357 1.70 -10.22 9.31
N ALA A 358 2.54 -9.47 10.04
CA ALA A 358 2.12 -8.61 11.13
C ALA A 358 2.94 -7.32 11.25
N HIS A 359 2.27 -6.21 11.49
CA HIS A 359 2.88 -4.93 11.83
C HIS A 359 3.73 -5.03 13.10
N GLY A 360 4.94 -4.50 13.06
CA GLY A 360 5.84 -4.43 14.22
C GLY A 360 6.62 -5.71 14.54
N ARG A 361 6.43 -6.79 13.77
CA ARG A 361 7.18 -8.04 13.94
C ARG A 361 8.61 -7.91 13.41
N THR A 362 9.53 -7.64 14.31
CA THR A 362 10.94 -7.39 13.95
C THR A 362 11.88 -8.52 14.33
N GLY A 363 11.53 -9.34 15.33
CA GLY A 363 12.53 -10.16 16.04
C GLY A 363 13.34 -9.33 17.04
N GLU A 364 14.31 -9.93 17.74
CA GLU A 364 14.96 -9.33 18.94
C GLU A 364 15.73 -8.03 18.69
N LYS A 365 16.26 -7.82 17.48
CA LYS A 365 17.12 -6.67 17.14
C LYS A 365 16.65 -5.90 15.90
N GLY A 366 15.56 -6.37 15.31
CA GLY A 366 15.06 -5.80 14.08
C GLY A 366 14.35 -4.48 14.28
N ARG A 367 14.02 -3.84 13.17
CA ARG A 367 13.28 -2.58 13.09
C ARG A 367 12.11 -2.72 12.12
N TYR A 368 11.07 -1.94 12.37
CA TYR A 368 9.87 -1.85 11.55
C TYR A 368 9.46 -0.38 11.48
N TYR A 369 9.22 0.11 10.27
CA TYR A 369 8.67 1.43 10.02
C TYR A 369 7.38 1.33 9.25
N TRP A 370 6.48 2.22 9.60
CA TRP A 370 5.29 2.51 8.85
C TRP A 370 5.21 4.02 8.71
N TYR A 371 4.90 4.49 7.52
CA TYR A 371 4.85 5.91 7.23
C TYR A 371 3.86 6.23 6.11
N THR A 372 3.18 7.36 6.23
CA THR A 372 2.40 7.92 5.11
C THR A 372 3.28 8.77 4.23
N TYR A 373 3.06 8.73 2.92
CA TYR A 373 3.51 9.75 1.99
C TYR A 373 2.37 10.72 1.76
N ILE A 374 2.54 12.02 2.00
CA ILE A 374 1.47 13.00 1.78
C ILE A 374 1.97 14.14 0.90
N ASP A 375 1.40 14.22 -0.30
CA ASP A 375 1.53 15.36 -1.21
C ASP A 375 0.43 16.36 -0.86
N VAL A 376 0.84 17.42 -0.17
CA VAL A 376 -0.06 18.36 0.48
C VAL A 376 -0.63 19.33 -0.54
N ASP A 377 0.15 19.72 -1.54
CA ASP A 377 -0.24 20.68 -2.58
C ASP A 377 -0.54 20.02 -3.94
N MET A 378 -0.54 18.69 -4.01
CA MET A 378 -0.73 17.88 -5.22
C MET A 378 0.28 18.25 -6.31
N ASN A 379 1.50 18.54 -5.90
CA ASN A 379 2.59 18.94 -6.77
C ASN A 379 3.79 18.02 -6.54
N SER A 380 4.00 17.07 -7.46
CA SER A 380 5.09 16.10 -7.35
C SER A 380 6.53 16.68 -7.36
N LYS A 381 6.68 18.01 -7.40
CA LYS A 381 7.95 18.74 -7.34
C LYS A 381 8.27 19.31 -5.95
N THR A 382 7.29 19.38 -5.06
CA THR A 382 7.48 19.73 -3.66
C THR A 382 7.82 18.47 -2.87
N GLY A 383 8.07 18.64 -1.58
CA GLY A 383 8.47 17.52 -0.75
C GLY A 383 9.87 16.98 -0.98
N TYR A 384 10.13 15.87 -0.31
CA TYR A 384 11.17 14.95 -0.68
C TYR A 384 10.63 14.07 -1.81
N PRO A 385 11.21 14.10 -3.03
CA PRO A 385 10.85 13.10 -4.01
C PRO A 385 11.30 11.75 -3.44
N PRO A 386 10.45 10.72 -3.39
CA PRO A 386 10.82 9.35 -3.03
C PRO A 386 11.79 8.79 -4.09
N THR A 387 13.01 9.32 -4.09
CA THR A 387 14.11 8.88 -4.91
C THR A 387 14.70 7.67 -4.23
N ARG A 388 14.91 6.59 -4.98
CA ARG A 388 15.57 5.37 -4.50
C ARG A 388 16.98 5.64 -3.97
N ASP A 389 17.56 6.81 -4.31
CA ASP A 389 18.88 7.27 -3.89
C ASP A 389 19.16 7.20 -2.38
N ASP A 390 18.14 7.15 -1.53
CA ASP A 390 18.30 7.03 -0.07
C ASP A 390 17.69 5.74 0.54
N ASN A 391 17.75 4.55 -0.08
CA ASN A 391 17.50 3.22 0.54
C ASN A 391 16.20 3.01 1.37
N CYS A 392 15.28 3.99 1.47
CA CYS A 392 14.20 4.03 2.48
C CYS A 392 12.88 4.59 1.91
N TYR A 393 12.76 4.70 0.59
CA TYR A 393 11.54 5.18 -0.08
C TYR A 393 11.45 4.56 -1.48
N PHE A 394 10.42 3.78 -1.70
CA PHE A 394 10.37 2.89 -2.86
C PHE A 394 9.07 3.06 -3.64
N GLY A 395 9.20 3.30 -4.94
CA GLY A 395 8.15 2.95 -5.90
C GLY A 395 6.94 3.89 -6.03
N ILE A 396 6.84 4.95 -5.21
CA ILE A 396 5.77 5.96 -5.34
C ILE A 396 6.29 7.20 -6.07
N ASP A 397 5.48 7.84 -6.93
CA ASP A 397 5.88 9.04 -7.71
C ASP A 397 4.99 10.25 -7.37
N ILE A 398 4.96 10.63 -6.09
CA ILE A 398 4.30 11.86 -5.58
C ILE A 398 5.32 12.73 -4.84
N GLY A 399 4.99 14.00 -4.61
CA GLY A 399 5.79 14.87 -3.76
C GLY A 399 5.48 14.53 -2.30
N ASP A 400 6.42 13.99 -1.54
CA ASP A 400 6.16 13.72 -0.12
C ASP A 400 6.49 14.97 0.68
N ASP A 401 5.49 15.79 1.02
CA ASP A 401 5.62 17.05 1.78
C ASP A 401 5.52 16.85 3.29
N SER A 402 4.80 15.82 3.72
CA SER A 402 4.61 15.51 5.12
C SER A 402 4.26 14.05 5.35
N GLU A 403 4.65 13.56 6.53
CA GLU A 403 4.46 12.16 6.90
C GLU A 403 3.90 12.08 8.32
N ALA A 404 3.11 11.05 8.60
CA ALA A 404 2.86 10.55 9.95
C ALA A 404 3.38 9.12 10.02
N GLN A 405 4.09 8.79 11.11
CA GLN A 405 4.89 7.57 11.17
C GLN A 405 4.80 6.88 12.53
N PHE A 406 5.15 5.59 12.54
CA PHE A 406 5.46 4.86 13.75
C PHE A 406 6.59 3.85 13.55
N GLU A 407 7.24 3.47 14.66
CA GLU A 407 8.38 2.56 14.67
C GLU A 407 8.23 1.46 15.72
N PHE A 408 8.63 0.23 15.36
CA PHE A 408 8.90 -0.85 16.31
C PHE A 408 10.36 -1.28 16.22
N ILE A 409 10.93 -1.67 17.37
CA ILE A 409 12.28 -2.21 17.49
C ILE A 409 12.25 -3.36 18.49
N GLY A 410 12.81 -4.51 18.15
CA GLY A 410 12.88 -5.62 19.11
C GLY A 410 11.53 -6.19 19.53
N ASN A 411 10.50 -6.14 18.65
CA ASN A 411 9.09 -6.41 18.93
C ASN A 411 8.47 -5.44 19.96
N LYS A 412 9.05 -4.26 20.17
CA LYS A 412 8.52 -3.22 21.05
C LYS A 412 8.13 -2.00 20.23
N PHE A 413 6.94 -1.46 20.46
CA PHE A 413 6.53 -0.16 19.94
C PHE A 413 7.38 0.95 20.58
N ILE A 414 8.00 1.80 19.76
CA ILE A 414 8.98 2.80 20.23
C ILE A 414 8.39 4.21 20.22
N LYS A 415 7.80 4.62 19.10
CA LYS A 415 7.32 6.00 18.91
C LYS A 415 6.30 6.10 17.78
N THR A 416 5.54 7.19 17.85
CA THR A 416 4.87 7.84 16.71
C THR A 416 5.42 9.24 16.55
N PHE A 417 5.52 9.73 15.31
CA PHE A 417 6.11 11.04 15.01
C PHE A 417 5.64 11.55 13.65
N PHE A 418 5.85 12.85 13.44
CA PHE A 418 5.62 13.51 12.16
C PHE A 418 6.93 13.65 11.38
N GLY A 419 6.83 13.63 10.05
CA GLY A 419 7.87 14.08 9.14
C GLY A 419 7.42 15.35 8.42
N PHE A 420 8.31 16.33 8.30
CA PHE A 420 8.15 17.44 7.36
C PHE A 420 9.30 17.44 6.37
N THR A 421 8.95 17.53 5.09
CA THR A 421 9.86 17.32 3.96
C THR A 421 9.79 18.50 2.99
N GLY A 422 9.54 19.71 3.49
CA GLY A 422 9.57 20.94 2.69
C GLY A 422 10.88 21.74 2.79
N ILE A 423 10.78 23.04 2.52
CA ILE A 423 11.87 24.00 2.69
C ILE A 423 11.98 24.39 4.16
N GLY A 424 13.10 24.01 4.78
CA GLY A 424 13.43 24.36 6.15
C GLY A 424 14.22 23.26 6.84
N ALA A 425 14.77 23.58 8.01
CA ALA A 425 15.44 22.65 8.89
C ALA A 425 14.71 22.59 10.24
N GLU A 426 15.38 22.03 11.25
CA GLU A 426 14.84 21.91 12.62
C GLU A 426 14.28 23.23 13.17
N LYS A 427 14.91 24.38 12.89
CA LYS A 427 14.44 25.67 13.39
C LYS A 427 13.05 26.01 12.87
N GLU A 428 12.85 25.93 11.57
CA GLU A 428 11.58 26.28 10.93
C GLU A 428 10.46 25.34 11.38
N VAL A 429 10.75 24.05 11.57
CA VAL A 429 9.80 23.09 12.15
C VAL A 429 9.48 23.42 13.60
N LEU A 430 10.48 23.74 14.43
CA LEU A 430 10.29 24.09 15.84
C LEU A 430 9.56 25.41 16.04
N ASP A 431 9.67 26.35 15.09
CA ASP A 431 8.92 27.62 15.11
C ASP A 431 7.50 27.44 14.52
N GLY A 432 7.29 26.44 13.66
CA GLY A 432 6.02 26.23 12.97
C GLY A 432 5.85 27.15 11.76
N ASP A 433 6.96 27.57 11.17
CA ASP A 433 7.03 28.46 10.03
C ASP A 433 7.34 27.65 8.75
N LEU A 434 6.43 26.72 8.41
CA LEU A 434 6.68 25.78 7.33
C LEU A 434 6.53 26.41 5.94
N MET A 435 7.32 25.92 4.98
CA MET A 435 7.21 26.30 3.58
C MET A 435 7.33 25.06 2.69
N LEU A 436 6.32 24.78 1.88
CA LEU A 436 6.36 23.67 0.92
C LEU A 436 7.40 23.95 -0.18
N GLY A 437 7.98 22.87 -0.70
CA GLY A 437 9.02 22.94 -1.74
C GLY A 437 10.02 21.80 -1.64
N PRO A 438 10.95 21.70 -2.60
CA PRO A 438 11.81 20.53 -2.73
C PRO A 438 12.77 20.41 -1.54
N SER A 439 12.90 19.20 -1.00
CA SER A 439 13.75 18.88 0.14
C SER A 439 14.70 17.71 -0.14
N PHE A 440 15.48 17.34 0.88
CA PHE A 440 16.44 16.24 0.83
C PHE A 440 16.18 15.32 2.02
N TYR A 441 16.53 14.03 1.93
CA TYR A 441 16.36 13.15 3.08
C TYR A 441 17.24 13.55 4.26
N SER A 442 18.54 13.77 4.01
CA SER A 442 19.54 13.95 5.07
C SER A 442 19.99 15.39 5.28
N SER A 443 20.36 15.72 6.53
CA SER A 443 20.83 17.06 6.92
C SER A 443 22.19 17.47 6.33
N LYS A 444 22.90 16.55 5.70
CA LYS A 444 24.21 16.77 5.08
C LYS A 444 24.26 16.15 3.68
N ASP A 445 25.01 16.78 2.78
CA ASP A 445 25.32 16.19 1.48
C ASP A 445 26.45 15.14 1.56
N LYS A 446 26.77 14.52 0.42
CA LYS A 446 27.86 13.54 0.27
C LYS A 446 29.25 14.04 0.67
N ASN A 447 29.44 15.37 0.79
CA ASN A 447 30.67 16.00 1.22
C ASN A 447 30.60 16.48 2.69
N ASN A 448 29.62 15.99 3.46
CA ASN A 448 29.33 16.41 4.83
C ASN A 448 28.96 17.90 4.99
N LYS A 449 28.60 18.60 3.91
CA LYS A 449 28.14 19.99 4.02
C LYS A 449 26.69 20.01 4.50
N LYS A 450 26.43 20.80 5.53
CA LYS A 450 25.08 21.01 6.08
C LYS A 450 24.14 21.58 5.00
N ARG A 451 22.96 21.01 4.90
CA ARG A 451 21.86 21.50 4.06
C ARG A 451 20.98 22.45 4.86
N ASN A 452 20.35 23.39 4.17
CA ASN A 452 19.38 24.33 4.72
C ASN A 452 17.92 23.86 4.56
N ARG A 453 17.72 22.70 3.94
CA ARG A 453 16.43 22.02 3.82
C ARG A 453 16.63 20.51 3.81
N TYR A 454 15.87 19.78 4.61
CA TYR A 454 15.89 18.32 4.67
C TYR A 454 14.65 17.78 5.43
N LYS A 455 14.40 16.46 5.38
CA LYS A 455 13.38 15.80 6.21
C LYS A 455 13.67 16.03 7.68
N VAL A 456 12.70 16.57 8.41
CA VAL A 456 12.79 16.79 9.85
C VAL A 456 11.69 15.98 10.53
N GLU A 457 12.10 15.13 11.47
CA GLU A 457 11.20 14.38 12.32
C GLU A 457 10.92 15.13 13.61
N TYR A 458 9.65 15.21 14.02
CA TYR A 458 9.25 15.92 15.24
C TYR A 458 8.07 15.25 15.93
N VAL A 459 7.92 15.60 17.21
CA VAL A 459 6.86 15.13 18.11
C VAL A 459 6.33 16.28 18.94
N HIS A 460 5.06 16.21 19.33
CA HIS A 460 4.48 17.02 20.40
C HIS A 460 4.29 16.17 21.65
N ARG A 461 4.83 16.63 22.78
CA ARG A 461 4.67 15.98 24.08
C ARG A 461 4.52 17.04 25.16
N ASP A 462 3.52 16.88 26.02
CA ASP A 462 3.24 17.81 27.11
C ASP A 462 3.04 19.25 26.59
N GLY A 463 2.43 19.39 25.40
CA GLY A 463 2.24 20.66 24.72
C GLY A 463 3.51 21.30 24.13
N ILE A 464 4.64 20.59 24.10
CA ILE A 464 5.91 21.07 23.57
C ILE A 464 6.29 20.30 22.29
N ARG A 465 6.61 21.04 21.24
CA ARG A 465 7.20 20.49 20.00
C ARG A 465 8.70 20.30 20.17
N SER A 466 9.21 19.12 19.81
CA SER A 466 10.64 18.81 19.82
C SER A 466 11.04 17.95 18.63
N ILE A 467 12.30 18.05 18.22
CA ILE A 467 12.89 17.16 17.21
C ILE A 467 13.03 15.75 17.80
N THR A 468 12.74 14.74 17.00
CA THR A 468 13.00 13.34 17.33
C THR A 468 13.96 12.73 16.32
N HIS A 469 14.61 11.65 16.72
CA HIS A 469 15.52 10.89 15.86
C HIS A 469 15.26 9.40 16.02
N ASP A 470 15.88 8.58 15.17
CA ASP A 470 15.93 7.13 15.30
C ASP A 470 16.15 6.68 16.76
N TYR A 471 15.49 5.59 17.16
CA TYR A 471 15.60 4.97 18.49
C TYR A 471 15.12 5.85 19.67
N THR A 472 14.63 7.07 19.44
CA THR A 472 14.12 7.91 20.53
C THR A 472 12.73 7.44 20.94
N GLU A 473 12.61 6.84 22.13
CA GLU A 473 11.31 6.39 22.66
C GLU A 473 10.36 7.58 22.94
N GLY A 474 9.06 7.32 22.75
CA GLY A 474 7.97 8.23 23.10
C GLY A 474 7.14 8.63 21.88
N SER A 475 5.82 8.55 22.03
CA SER A 475 4.88 8.97 20.99
C SER A 475 4.61 10.47 20.99
N SER A 476 4.25 11.00 19.83
CA SER A 476 3.58 12.30 19.73
C SER A 476 2.16 12.16 20.30
N GLU A 477 1.70 13.12 21.08
CA GLU A 477 0.35 13.10 21.69
C GLU A 477 -0.77 13.21 20.64
N ASP A 478 -0.47 13.80 19.48
CA ASP A 478 -1.41 13.91 18.36
C ASP A 478 -1.59 12.61 17.56
N ILE A 479 -0.79 11.57 17.84
CA ILE A 479 -0.77 10.34 17.07
C ILE A 479 -0.95 9.13 17.98
N ASN A 480 -1.96 8.32 17.68
CA ASN A 480 -2.17 7.03 18.33
C ASN A 480 -2.38 5.93 17.29
N ILE A 481 -1.96 4.71 17.62
CA ILE A 481 -2.22 3.52 16.80
C ILE A 481 -2.93 2.42 17.59
N ALA A 482 -3.62 1.53 16.87
CA ALA A 482 -4.09 0.27 17.40
C ALA A 482 -3.86 -0.88 16.41
N LEU A 483 -3.54 -2.05 16.95
CA LEU A 483 -3.29 -3.28 16.19
C LEU A 483 -4.42 -4.27 16.35
N SER A 484 -4.65 -5.08 15.30
CA SER A 484 -5.51 -6.26 15.39
C SER A 484 -4.91 -7.33 16.32
N PRO A 485 -5.71 -8.31 16.78
CA PRO A 485 -5.20 -9.37 17.66
C PRO A 485 -4.05 -10.21 17.07
N ASP A 486 -4.01 -10.38 15.74
CA ASP A 486 -2.93 -11.06 15.03
C ASP A 486 -1.87 -10.12 14.43
N GLY A 487 -2.05 -8.81 14.61
CA GLY A 487 -1.17 -7.75 14.15
C GLY A 487 -1.20 -7.53 12.64
N SER A 488 -2.07 -8.22 11.89
CA SER A 488 -2.15 -8.09 10.42
C SER A 488 -2.80 -6.79 9.95
N GLU A 489 -3.58 -6.12 10.82
CA GLU A 489 -4.21 -4.83 10.54
C GLU A 489 -3.68 -3.80 11.57
N VAL A 490 -3.46 -2.57 11.11
CA VAL A 490 -3.15 -1.40 11.95
C VAL A 490 -4.06 -0.25 11.56
N GLU A 491 -4.50 0.49 12.55
CA GLU A 491 -5.13 1.78 12.38
C GLU A 491 -4.34 2.85 13.12
N MET A 492 -4.39 4.06 12.59
CA MET A 492 -3.69 5.22 13.10
C MET A 492 -4.62 6.42 13.05
N ARG A 493 -4.68 7.17 14.15
CA ARG A 493 -5.34 8.47 14.23
C ARG A 493 -4.30 9.55 14.37
N VAL A 494 -4.42 10.61 13.57
CA VAL A 494 -3.51 11.75 13.56
C VAL A 494 -4.30 13.05 13.62
N GLU A 495 -3.99 13.91 14.59
CA GLU A 495 -4.64 15.23 14.69
C GLU A 495 -4.14 16.17 13.60
N LEU A 496 -5.06 16.81 12.86
CA LEU A 496 -4.73 17.69 11.73
C LEU A 496 -3.78 18.82 12.14
N LYS A 497 -3.96 19.39 13.34
CA LYS A 497 -3.10 20.47 13.86
C LYS A 497 -1.63 20.04 14.00
N GLY A 498 -1.38 18.73 14.16
CA GLY A 498 -0.05 18.16 14.36
C GLY A 498 0.85 18.32 13.14
N PHE A 499 0.26 18.43 11.94
CA PHE A 499 0.99 18.70 10.69
C PHE A 499 1.49 20.15 10.56
N LEU A 500 1.16 21.01 11.54
CA LEU A 500 1.61 22.41 11.64
C LEU A 500 1.04 23.31 10.54
N SER A 501 1.56 24.53 10.49
CA SER A 501 1.10 25.62 9.64
C SER A 501 2.25 26.23 8.87
N THR A 502 1.92 26.97 7.82
CA THR A 502 2.84 27.87 7.15
C THR A 502 3.19 29.07 8.04
N ALA A 503 4.23 29.83 7.68
CA ALA A 503 4.63 31.06 8.38
C ALA A 503 3.51 32.13 8.51
N ASN A 504 2.44 32.03 7.71
CA ASN A 504 1.28 32.92 7.79
C ASN A 504 0.18 32.38 8.74
N GLY A 505 0.44 31.28 9.45
CA GLY A 505 -0.52 30.62 10.34
C GLY A 505 -1.60 29.80 9.62
N VAL A 506 -1.42 29.50 8.32
CA VAL A 506 -2.35 28.65 7.57
C VAL A 506 -1.94 27.19 7.75
N PRO A 507 -2.80 26.29 8.26
CA PRO A 507 -2.49 24.87 8.38
C PRO A 507 -2.07 24.27 7.04
N ILE A 508 -1.03 23.43 7.02
CA ILE A 508 -0.61 22.78 5.77
C ILE A 508 -1.63 21.71 5.34
N LEU A 509 -2.29 21.06 6.31
CA LEU A 509 -3.42 20.16 6.08
C LEU A 509 -4.66 20.70 6.79
N GLN A 510 -5.73 20.88 6.02
CA GLN A 510 -7.01 21.37 6.54
C GLN A 510 -8.20 20.79 5.78
N LYS A 511 -9.37 20.85 6.43
CA LYS A 511 -10.66 20.51 5.84
C LYS A 511 -10.89 21.26 4.52
N GLY A 512 -11.45 20.55 3.54
CA GLY A 512 -11.72 21.02 2.18
C GLY A 512 -10.53 20.93 1.22
N GLN A 513 -9.34 20.61 1.71
CA GLN A 513 -8.15 20.42 0.87
C GLN A 513 -8.12 19.03 0.24
N SER A 514 -7.60 18.95 -0.99
CA SER A 514 -7.29 17.68 -1.65
C SER A 514 -5.80 17.38 -1.59
N ILE A 515 -5.46 16.12 -1.33
CA ILE A 515 -4.08 15.62 -1.19
C ILE A 515 -3.86 14.38 -2.05
N HIS A 516 -2.59 14.03 -2.32
CA HIS A 516 -2.25 12.67 -2.74
C HIS A 516 -1.64 11.93 -1.56
N ILE A 517 -2.03 10.67 -1.37
CA ILE A 517 -1.59 9.92 -0.21
C ILE A 517 -1.35 8.45 -0.53
N ALA A 518 -0.30 7.89 0.06
CA ALA A 518 0.02 6.47 0.05
C ALA A 518 0.62 6.06 1.40
N VAL A 519 0.85 4.77 1.60
CA VAL A 519 1.55 4.24 2.77
C VAL A 519 2.75 3.41 2.34
N GLY A 520 3.84 3.53 3.10
CA GLY A 520 5.03 2.69 2.99
C GLY A 520 5.24 1.88 4.26
N VAL A 521 5.76 0.68 4.09
CA VAL A 521 6.16 -0.20 5.18
C VAL A 521 7.55 -0.73 4.93
N GLU A 522 8.39 -0.71 5.95
CA GLU A 522 9.74 -1.26 5.90
C GLU A 522 10.02 -2.09 7.14
N ALA A 523 10.69 -3.22 6.97
CA ALA A 523 11.08 -4.03 8.11
C ALA A 523 12.32 -4.87 7.84
N SER A 524 13.15 -4.98 8.87
CA SER A 524 14.16 -6.02 8.94
C SER A 524 13.51 -7.41 8.97
N SER A 525 14.13 -8.37 8.32
CA SER A 525 13.72 -9.78 8.29
C SER A 525 14.43 -10.64 9.35
N ASP A 526 14.83 -10.04 10.47
CA ASP A 526 15.54 -10.75 11.55
C ASP A 526 14.67 -11.84 12.18
N TYR A 527 13.35 -11.60 12.29
CA TYR A 527 12.38 -12.63 12.68
C TYR A 527 12.45 -13.89 11.78
N TYR A 528 12.67 -13.69 10.48
CA TYR A 528 12.80 -14.77 9.49
C TYR A 528 14.24 -15.26 9.31
N LYS A 529 15.18 -14.80 10.15
CA LYS A 529 16.62 -15.17 10.12
C LYS A 529 17.31 -14.84 8.79
N ALA A 530 16.82 -13.85 8.06
CA ALA A 530 17.41 -13.42 6.79
C ALA A 530 18.34 -12.21 6.93
N ASN A 531 18.17 -11.40 7.99
CA ASN A 531 18.98 -10.21 8.28
C ASN A 531 19.09 -9.23 7.09
N LYS A 532 17.97 -9.06 6.36
CA LYS A 532 17.82 -8.16 5.21
C LYS A 532 16.64 -7.22 5.42
N TRP A 533 16.61 -6.10 4.71
CA TRP A 533 15.43 -5.25 4.64
C TRP A 533 14.41 -5.81 3.65
N GLY A 534 13.14 -5.77 4.03
CA GLY A 534 11.99 -5.84 3.14
C GLY A 534 11.26 -4.51 3.18
N ALA A 535 10.56 -4.17 2.10
CA ALA A 535 9.71 -3.02 2.05
C ALA A 535 8.58 -3.23 1.05
N ASP A 536 7.55 -2.40 1.20
CA ASP A 536 6.43 -2.33 0.28
C ASP A 536 5.78 -0.94 0.33
N SER A 537 4.95 -0.62 -0.67
CA SER A 537 4.24 0.65 -0.75
C SER A 537 2.93 0.53 -1.50
N SER A 538 1.85 1.03 -0.90
CA SER A 538 0.53 0.95 -1.48
C SER A 538 0.40 1.76 -2.78
N PRO A 539 -0.61 1.50 -3.62
CA PRO A 539 -1.01 2.43 -4.66
C PRO A 539 -1.39 3.78 -4.07
N VAL A 540 -1.21 4.84 -4.86
CA VAL A 540 -1.53 6.21 -4.45
C VAL A 540 -3.04 6.45 -4.54
N ILE A 541 -3.61 7.02 -3.48
CA ILE A 541 -4.95 7.63 -3.50
C ILE A 541 -4.79 9.07 -3.99
N TYR A 542 -5.07 9.29 -5.26
CA TYR A 542 -5.02 10.62 -5.86
C TYR A 542 -6.26 11.45 -5.53
N GLY A 543 -6.02 12.69 -5.08
CA GLY A 543 -7.05 13.71 -4.90
C GLY A 543 -8.02 13.42 -3.74
N TYR A 544 -7.56 12.76 -2.68
CA TYR A 544 -8.37 12.57 -1.48
C TYR A 544 -8.73 13.91 -0.87
N THR A 545 -10.02 14.22 -0.76
CA THR A 545 -10.49 15.45 -0.12
C THR A 545 -10.73 15.20 1.37
N ILE A 546 -10.08 16.01 2.21
CA ILE A 546 -10.32 16.05 3.66
C ILE A 546 -11.70 16.67 3.88
N LYS A 547 -12.68 15.86 4.27
CA LYS A 547 -14.09 16.22 4.28
C LYS A 547 -14.50 17.11 5.42
#